data_AF-Q21PG2-F1
#
_entry.id   AF-Q21PG2-F1
#
_cell.length_a   1.000
_cell.length_b   1.000
_cell.length_c   1.000
_cell.angle_alpha   90.00
_cell.angle_beta   90.00
_cell.angle_gamma   90.00
#
_symmetry.space_group_name_H-M   'P 1'
#
loop_
_entity.id
_entity.type
_entity.pdbx_description
1 polymer ?
#
loop_
_entity_poly.entity_id
_entity_poly.type
_entity_poly.pdbx_seq_one_letter_code
_entity_poly.pdbx_strand_id
1 'polypeptide(L)'
;MKRRLFLAATAAALAAGGTFIGFSTNSYQDIVKEVIKTRLHYLKISKADLNKFAAAYAQEVAKSRTKVMLIDFSYGCRTTDLCHQMVNDRINYFENYIVTYFLKSSDFFINGMNENKPVKYLSIDLVDPYKSPCYNPFARLI
;
A
#
# COMPACT_ATOMS: atom_id res chain seq x y z
N MET A 1 -17.14 -13.88 -44.36
CA MET A 1 -16.62 -12.62 -43.77
C MET A 1 -17.18 -12.25 -42.38
N LYS A 2 -18.20 -12.94 -41.82
CA LYS A 2 -18.86 -12.54 -40.56
C LYS A 2 -18.12 -12.92 -39.26
N ARG A 3 -17.18 -13.88 -39.28
CA ARG A 3 -16.43 -14.33 -38.09
C ARG A 3 -15.39 -13.32 -37.59
N ARG A 4 -14.74 -12.58 -38.50
CA ARG A 4 -13.75 -11.54 -38.13
C ARG A 4 -14.42 -10.30 -37.53
N LEU A 5 -15.64 -9.98 -37.96
CA LEU A 5 -16.43 -8.89 -37.40
C LEU A 5 -16.88 -9.22 -35.96
N PHE A 6 -17.25 -10.47 -35.70
CA PHE A 6 -17.62 -10.92 -34.35
C PHE A 6 -16.41 -10.91 -33.40
N LEU A 7 -15.24 -11.37 -33.85
CA LEU A 7 -13.99 -11.30 -33.08
C LEU A 7 -13.53 -9.85 -32.84
N ALA A 8 -13.70 -8.97 -33.84
CA ALA A 8 -13.40 -7.55 -33.68
C ALA A 8 -14.39 -6.85 -32.73
N ALA A 9 -15.66 -7.23 -32.75
CA ALA A 9 -16.68 -6.70 -31.86
C ALA A 9 -16.50 -7.16 -30.41
N THR A 10 -16.13 -8.42 -30.16
CA THR A 10 -15.80 -8.88 -28.80
C THR A 10 -14.50 -8.29 -28.28
N ALA A 11 -13.47 -8.11 -29.12
CA ALA A 11 -12.25 -7.39 -28.75
C ALA A 11 -12.53 -5.92 -28.43
N ALA A 12 -13.39 -5.25 -29.21
CA ALA A 12 -13.81 -3.87 -28.96
C ALA A 12 -14.67 -3.74 -27.70
N ALA A 13 -15.53 -4.71 -27.40
CA ALA A 13 -16.34 -4.73 -26.18
C ALA A 13 -15.48 -4.93 -24.92
N LEU A 14 -14.43 -5.75 -24.98
CA LEU A 14 -13.46 -5.89 -23.89
C LEU A 14 -12.58 -4.63 -23.72
N ALA A 15 -12.24 -3.95 -24.81
CA ALA A 15 -11.51 -2.68 -24.76
C ALA A 15 -12.39 -1.53 -24.23
N ALA A 16 -13.67 -1.48 -24.59
CA ALA A 16 -14.62 -0.46 -24.13
C ALA A 16 -15.13 -0.70 -22.70
N GLY A 17 -15.21 -1.97 -22.25
CA GLY A 17 -15.53 -2.32 -20.87
C GLY A 17 -14.35 -2.18 -19.89
N GLY A 18 -13.13 -2.03 -20.41
CA GLY A 18 -11.90 -1.99 -19.62
C GLY A 18 -11.43 -0.60 -19.16
N THR A 19 -12.10 0.49 -19.56
CA THR A 19 -11.57 1.84 -19.32
C THR A 19 -12.52 2.77 -18.58
N PHE A 20 -13.12 2.31 -17.47
CA PHE A 20 -13.70 3.23 -16.47
C PHE A 20 -13.49 2.69 -15.05
N ILE A 21 -12.24 2.46 -14.67
CA ILE A 21 -11.85 2.63 -13.27
C ILE A 21 -10.89 3.81 -13.29
N GLY A 22 -11.44 4.99 -13.04
CA GLY A 22 -10.63 6.16 -12.79
C GLY A 22 -9.72 5.84 -11.62
N PHE A 23 -8.45 5.58 -11.90
CA PHE A 23 -7.39 5.48 -10.92
C PHE A 23 -7.17 6.85 -10.32
N SER A 24 -8.08 7.24 -9.43
CA SER A 24 -7.90 8.34 -8.53
C SER A 24 -6.84 7.90 -7.53
N THR A 25 -5.67 8.53 -7.59
CA THR A 25 -4.59 8.39 -6.60
C THR A 25 -5.04 8.63 -5.16
N ASN A 26 -6.22 9.23 -4.96
CA ASN A 26 -6.84 9.35 -3.64
C ASN A 26 -7.25 7.97 -3.06
N SER A 27 -7.67 7.01 -3.90
CA SER A 27 -8.09 5.67 -3.43
C SER A 27 -6.95 4.91 -2.75
N TYR A 28 -5.73 4.97 -3.30
CA TYR A 28 -4.61 4.23 -2.77
C TYR A 28 -4.16 4.74 -1.39
N GLN A 29 -4.13 6.06 -1.21
CA GLN A 29 -3.83 6.65 0.10
C GLN A 29 -4.90 6.28 1.13
N ASP A 30 -6.17 6.22 0.72
CA ASP A 30 -7.28 5.84 1.58
C ASP A 30 -7.19 4.37 2.01
N ILE A 31 -6.84 3.46 1.09
CA ILE A 31 -6.55 2.05 1.42
C ILE A 31 -5.42 1.96 2.46
N VAL A 32 -4.31 2.66 2.25
CA VAL A 32 -3.17 2.64 3.20
C VAL A 32 -3.60 3.15 4.58
N LYS A 33 -4.37 4.24 4.63
CA LYS A 33 -4.90 4.81 5.87
C LYS A 33 -5.86 3.85 6.57
N GLU A 34 -6.71 3.16 5.83
CA GLU A 34 -7.66 2.18 6.35
C GLU A 34 -6.94 0.95 6.92
N VAL A 35 -5.99 0.38 6.17
CA VAL A 35 -5.18 -0.76 6.60
C VAL A 35 -4.49 -0.47 7.93
N ILE A 36 -3.84 0.70 8.05
CA ILE A 36 -3.16 1.07 9.27
C ILE A 36 -4.15 1.22 10.42
N LYS A 37 -5.29 1.89 10.22
CA LYS A 37 -6.30 2.05 11.27
C LYS A 37 -6.87 0.71 11.73
N THR A 38 -7.12 -0.21 10.81
CA THR A 38 -7.71 -1.52 11.11
C THR A 38 -6.71 -2.43 11.82
N ARG A 39 -5.47 -2.50 11.32
CA ARG A 39 -4.42 -3.38 11.87
C ARG A 39 -3.80 -2.83 13.15
N LEU A 40 -3.62 -1.51 13.24
CA LEU A 40 -3.00 -0.82 14.38
C LEU A 40 -4.02 -0.04 15.22
N HIS A 41 -5.25 -0.54 15.31
CA HIS A 41 -6.33 0.09 16.09
C HIS A 41 -5.99 0.28 17.58
N TYR A 42 -5.07 -0.53 18.10
CA TYR A 42 -4.60 -0.48 19.49
C TYR A 42 -3.56 0.63 19.73
N LEU A 43 -2.94 1.18 18.68
CA LEU A 43 -1.93 2.24 18.80
C LEU A 43 -2.57 3.63 18.68
N LYS A 44 -2.09 4.57 19.50
CA LYS A 44 -2.50 5.98 19.42
C LYS A 44 -1.75 6.68 18.29
N ILE A 45 -2.34 6.69 17.09
CA ILE A 45 -1.73 7.34 15.92
C ILE A 45 -2.51 8.62 15.55
N SER A 46 -1.78 9.73 15.36
CA SER A 46 -2.38 10.98 14.90
C SER A 46 -2.83 10.91 13.44
N LYS A 47 -4.01 11.46 13.12
CA LYS A 47 -4.51 11.56 11.73
C LYS A 47 -3.54 12.32 10.83
N ALA A 48 -2.84 13.32 11.36
CA ALA A 48 -1.86 14.10 10.59
C ALA A 48 -0.66 13.22 10.16
N ASP A 49 -0.19 12.34 11.04
CA ASP A 49 0.96 11.48 10.76
C ASP A 49 0.60 10.31 9.84
N LEU A 50 -0.63 9.80 9.93
CA LEU A 50 -1.17 8.87 8.93
C LEU A 50 -1.22 9.48 7.53
N ASN A 51 -1.65 10.73 7.41
CA ASN A 51 -1.70 11.42 6.11
C ASN A 51 -0.28 11.64 5.55
N LYS A 52 0.68 12.04 6.39
CA LYS A 52 2.09 12.18 5.98
C LYS A 52 2.67 10.86 5.49
N PHE A 53 2.45 9.78 6.24
CA PHE A 53 2.88 8.45 5.83
C PHE A 53 2.25 8.02 4.51
N ALA A 54 0.92 8.12 4.38
CA ALA A 54 0.23 7.72 3.17
C ALA A 54 0.70 8.51 1.93
N ALA A 55 0.95 9.82 2.08
CA ALA A 55 1.50 10.64 1.02
C ALA A 55 2.94 10.23 0.65
N ALA A 56 3.81 10.03 1.65
CA ALA A 56 5.20 9.62 1.41
C ALA A 56 5.29 8.22 0.77
N TYR A 57 4.52 7.27 1.28
CA TYR A 57 4.42 5.92 0.74
C TYR A 57 3.85 5.91 -0.68
N ALA A 58 2.81 6.70 -0.94
CA ALA A 58 2.27 6.85 -2.28
C ALA A 58 3.29 7.43 -3.26
N GLN A 59 4.13 8.39 -2.86
CA GLN A 59 5.20 8.90 -3.73
C GLN A 59 6.27 7.85 -4.06
N GLU A 60 6.61 7.01 -3.10
CA GLU A 60 7.57 5.92 -3.30
C GLU A 60 7.01 4.83 -4.23
N VAL A 61 5.77 4.40 -3.98
CA VAL A 61 5.11 3.35 -4.77
C VAL A 61 4.59 3.84 -6.12
N ALA A 62 4.23 5.13 -6.26
CA ALA A 62 3.80 5.73 -7.52
C ALA A 62 4.84 5.62 -8.64
N LYS A 63 6.11 5.37 -8.29
CA LYS A 63 7.15 5.01 -9.27
C LYS A 63 6.81 3.74 -10.05
N SER A 64 5.95 2.87 -9.51
CA SER A 64 5.48 1.62 -10.13
C SER A 64 3.96 1.62 -10.26
N ARG A 65 3.44 2.17 -11.38
CA ARG A 65 1.99 2.18 -11.69
C ARG A 65 1.35 0.79 -11.65
N THR A 66 2.09 -0.25 -12.03
CA THR A 66 1.60 -1.64 -12.02
C THR A 66 1.29 -2.13 -10.61
N LYS A 67 2.09 -1.77 -9.60
CA LYS A 67 1.85 -2.16 -8.20
C LYS A 67 0.60 -1.50 -7.64
N VAL A 68 0.44 -0.19 -7.86
CA VAL A 68 -0.76 0.56 -7.45
C VAL A 68 -2.02 -0.07 -8.08
N MET A 69 -1.97 -0.32 -9.38
CA MET A 69 -3.08 -0.93 -10.12
C MET A 69 -3.46 -2.32 -9.58
N LEU A 70 -2.48 -3.17 -9.29
CA LEU A 70 -2.72 -4.52 -8.80
C LEU A 70 -3.35 -4.49 -7.40
N ILE A 71 -2.92 -3.56 -6.54
CA ILE A 71 -3.47 -3.38 -5.20
C ILE A 71 -4.90 -2.86 -5.27
N ASP A 72 -5.16 -1.79 -6.01
CA ASP A 72 -6.51 -1.25 -6.17
C ASP A 72 -7.47 -2.31 -6.74
N PHE A 73 -7.02 -3.09 -7.74
CA PHE A 73 -7.79 -4.21 -8.28
C PHE A 73 -8.07 -5.28 -7.22
N SER A 74 -7.05 -5.66 -6.43
CA SER A 74 -7.22 -6.66 -5.37
C SER A 74 -8.23 -6.24 -4.31
N TYR A 75 -8.23 -4.97 -3.92
CA TYR A 75 -9.18 -4.44 -2.95
C TYR A 75 -10.60 -4.32 -3.52
N GLY A 76 -10.76 -3.95 -4.80
CA GLY A 76 -12.07 -3.99 -5.46
C GLY A 76 -12.66 -5.41 -5.50
N CYS A 77 -11.80 -6.41 -5.74
CA CYS A 77 -12.15 -7.82 -5.75
C CYS A 77 -12.54 -8.40 -4.37
N ARG A 78 -12.19 -7.73 -3.26
CA ARG A 78 -12.53 -8.16 -1.90
C ARG A 78 -14.05 -8.25 -1.66
N THR A 79 -14.84 -7.50 -2.43
CA THR A 79 -16.31 -7.46 -2.30
C THR A 79 -17.03 -8.66 -2.90
N THR A 80 -16.35 -9.49 -3.70
CA THR A 80 -16.95 -10.65 -4.39
C THR A 80 -16.34 -11.95 -3.87
N ASP A 81 -17.16 -12.89 -3.36
CA ASP A 81 -16.71 -14.13 -2.71
C ASP A 81 -15.73 -14.97 -3.55
N LEU A 82 -15.96 -15.06 -4.86
CA LEU A 82 -15.11 -15.85 -5.78
C LEU A 82 -13.73 -15.22 -5.99
N CYS A 83 -13.64 -13.89 -6.07
CA CYS A 83 -12.36 -13.20 -6.21
C CYS A 83 -11.65 -13.05 -4.85
N HIS A 84 -12.41 -12.96 -3.76
CA HIS A 84 -11.87 -12.80 -2.41
C HIS A 84 -10.86 -13.90 -2.08
N GLN A 85 -11.21 -15.17 -2.28
CA GLN A 85 -10.32 -16.29 -1.94
C GLN A 85 -9.02 -16.30 -2.76
N MET A 86 -9.05 -15.84 -4.02
CA MET A 86 -7.88 -15.80 -4.89
C MET A 86 -6.88 -14.71 -4.52
N VAL A 87 -7.36 -13.62 -3.92
CA VAL A 87 -6.54 -12.44 -3.65
C VAL A 87 -6.30 -12.19 -2.16
N ASN A 88 -7.00 -12.93 -1.28
CA ASN A 88 -6.88 -12.79 0.18
C ASN A 88 -5.43 -12.87 0.66
N ASP A 89 -4.65 -13.85 0.19
CA ASP A 89 -3.25 -14.00 0.60
C ASP A 89 -2.39 -12.80 0.18
N ARG A 90 -2.65 -12.25 -1.02
CA ARG A 90 -1.95 -11.05 -1.51
C ARG A 90 -2.34 -9.81 -0.72
N ILE A 91 -3.63 -9.66 -0.39
CA ILE A 91 -4.13 -8.57 0.45
C ILE A 91 -3.50 -8.66 1.83
N ASN A 92 -3.53 -9.84 2.47
CA ASN A 92 -2.94 -10.06 3.79
C ASN A 92 -1.43 -9.76 3.79
N TYR A 93 -0.71 -10.23 2.76
CA TYR A 93 0.70 -9.91 2.60
C TYR A 93 0.93 -8.40 2.49
N PHE A 94 0.14 -7.71 1.66
CA PHE A 94 0.23 -6.28 1.47
C PHE A 94 -0.09 -5.49 2.76
N GLU A 95 -1.13 -5.90 3.48
CA GLU A 95 -1.50 -5.29 4.77
C GLU A 95 -0.36 -5.45 5.79
N ASN A 96 0.19 -6.66 5.94
CA ASN A 96 1.32 -6.93 6.81
C ASN A 96 2.57 -6.13 6.41
N TYR A 97 2.81 -6.02 5.10
CA TYR A 97 3.91 -5.24 4.56
C TYR A 97 3.77 -3.77 4.94
N ILE A 98 2.61 -3.14 4.69
CA ILE A 98 2.36 -1.73 5.06
C ILE A 98 2.52 -1.51 6.55
N VAL A 99 1.94 -2.38 7.37
CA VAL A 99 2.02 -2.25 8.83
C VAL A 99 3.48 -2.29 9.27
N THR A 100 4.24 -3.26 8.77
CA THR A 100 5.68 -3.37 9.06
C THR A 100 6.43 -2.13 8.58
N TYR A 101 6.10 -1.63 7.40
CA TYR A 101 6.71 -0.44 6.80
C TYR A 101 6.43 0.82 7.63
N PHE A 102 5.20 0.99 8.09
CA PHE A 102 4.80 2.08 8.97
C PHE A 102 5.53 2.01 10.32
N LEU A 103 5.55 0.85 10.96
CA LEU A 103 6.21 0.70 12.26
C LEU A 103 7.72 1.01 12.16
N LYS A 104 8.39 0.55 11.10
CA LYS A 104 9.81 0.85 10.84
C LYS A 104 10.09 2.32 10.54
N SER A 105 9.16 3.02 9.91
CA SER A 105 9.25 4.45 9.60
C SER A 105 8.74 5.35 10.74
N SER A 106 8.41 4.77 11.90
CA SER A 106 7.87 5.47 13.06
C SER A 106 8.79 5.40 14.28
N ASP A 107 8.48 6.18 15.31
CA ASP A 107 9.19 6.14 16.59
C ASP A 107 8.78 4.98 17.51
N PHE A 108 7.92 4.07 17.05
CA PHE A 108 7.37 2.96 17.86
C PHE A 108 8.46 2.10 18.50
N PHE A 109 9.46 1.69 17.72
CA PHE A 109 10.57 0.87 18.22
C PHE A 109 11.55 1.68 19.08
N ILE A 110 11.75 2.96 18.77
CA ILE A 110 12.60 3.86 19.55
C ILE A 110 12.02 4.07 20.96
N ASN A 111 10.69 4.16 21.06
CA ASN A 111 9.96 4.32 22.31
C ASN A 111 9.75 3.01 23.09
N GLY A 112 10.43 1.92 22.71
CA GLY A 112 10.37 0.63 23.40
C GLY A 112 9.04 -0.11 23.22
N MET A 113 8.36 0.10 22.07
CA MET A 113 7.09 -0.56 21.73
C MET A 113 5.96 -0.28 22.75
N ASN A 114 6.01 0.88 23.41
CA ASN A 114 5.01 1.27 24.38
C ASN A 114 3.71 1.75 23.69
N GLU A 115 2.68 0.92 23.73
CA GLU A 115 1.36 1.17 23.10
C GLU A 115 0.62 2.38 23.69
N ASN A 116 0.93 2.76 24.93
CA ASN A 116 0.28 3.89 25.59
C ASN A 116 0.76 5.25 25.06
N LYS A 117 1.95 5.29 24.44
CA LYS A 117 2.54 6.50 23.88
C LYS A 117 1.99 6.76 22.47
N PRO A 118 1.78 8.04 22.10
CA PRO A 118 1.40 8.36 20.73
C PRO A 118 2.54 8.02 19.77
N VAL A 119 2.24 7.23 18.74
CA VAL A 119 3.21 6.86 17.70
C VAL A 119 3.27 7.97 16.67
N LYS A 120 4.48 8.45 16.39
CA LYS A 120 4.75 9.51 15.42
C LYS A 120 5.47 8.94 14.20
N TYR A 121 5.02 9.36 13.03
CA TYR A 121 5.73 9.10 11.79
C TYR A 121 6.99 9.97 11.73
N LEU A 122 8.13 9.35 11.43
CA LEU A 122 9.43 10.01 11.34
C LEU A 122 9.78 10.29 9.88
N SER A 123 10.12 9.26 9.12
CA SER A 123 10.43 9.37 7.69
C SER A 123 10.39 8.01 7.00
N ILE A 124 10.09 8.04 5.70
CA ILE A 124 10.04 6.85 4.83
C ILE A 124 11.44 6.24 4.66
N ASP A 125 12.48 7.07 4.69
CA ASP A 125 13.87 6.66 4.44
C ASP A 125 14.47 5.82 5.57
N LEU A 126 13.83 5.77 6.75
CA LEU A 126 14.24 4.90 7.86
C LEU A 126 14.02 3.42 7.57
N VAL A 127 13.20 3.08 6.56
CA VAL A 127 12.98 1.68 6.20
C VAL A 127 14.14 1.10 5.39
N ASP A 128 14.85 1.94 4.64
CA ASP A 128 15.97 1.53 3.80
C ASP A 128 17.29 1.69 4.58
N PRO A 129 17.95 0.59 4.98
CA PRO A 129 19.21 0.65 5.72
C PRO A 129 20.35 1.30 4.92
N TYR A 130 20.23 1.40 3.60
CA TYR A 130 21.22 2.08 2.76
C TYR A 130 21.03 3.60 2.73
N LYS A 131 19.83 4.11 3.01
CA LYS A 131 19.55 5.56 3.09
C LYS A 131 19.61 6.09 4.51
N SER A 132 19.23 5.26 5.47
CA SER A 132 19.36 5.55 6.89
C SER A 132 20.30 4.51 7.51
N PRO A 133 21.62 4.69 7.41
CA PRO A 133 22.55 3.78 8.05
C PRO A 133 22.23 3.78 9.54
N CYS A 134 21.94 2.59 10.07
CA CYS A 134 21.92 2.38 11.50
C CYS A 134 23.21 2.98 12.06
N TYR A 135 23.13 3.68 13.20
CA TYR A 135 24.31 4.17 13.91
C TYR A 135 25.05 2.97 14.50
N ASN A 136 25.63 2.14 13.64
CA ASN A 136 26.47 1.02 14.00
C ASN A 136 27.91 1.53 13.95
N PRO A 137 28.56 1.78 15.10
CA PRO A 137 29.93 2.28 15.15
C PRO A 137 30.94 1.30 14.54
N PHE A 138 30.53 0.07 14.21
CA PHE A 138 31.36 -0.95 13.56
C PHE A 138 31.00 -1.22 12.09
N ALA A 139 29.96 -0.58 11.54
CA ALA A 139 29.64 -0.74 10.12
C ALA A 139 30.57 0.14 9.28
N ARG A 140 31.63 -0.46 8.72
CA ARG A 140 32.38 0.16 7.63
C ARG A 140 31.54 0.06 6.36
N LEU A 141 31.17 1.21 5.78
CA LEU A 141 30.76 1.28 4.39
C LEU A 141 32.00 0.90 3.56
N ILE A 142 31.97 -0.27 2.94
CA ILE A 142 32.97 -0.73 1.96
C ILE A 142 32.66 -0.05 0.63
#